data_AF-A0A0M3T2Y6-F1
#
_entry.id   AF-A0A0M3T2Y6-F1
#
_cell.length_a   1.000
_cell.length_b   1.000
_cell.length_c   1.000
_cell.angle_alpha   90.00
_cell.angle_beta   90.00
_cell.angle_gamma   90.00
#
_symmetry.space_group_name_H-M   'P 1'
#
loop_
_entity.id
_entity.type
_entity.pdbx_description
1 polymer ?
#
loop_
_entity_poly.entity_id
_entity_poly.type
_entity_poly.pdbx_seq_one_letter_code
_entity_poly.pdbx_strand_id
1 'polypeptide(L)'
;MHEKIAHYQQRLQEIQTNIDTTSNNQLYNELREETKDLAATLAAQIILQKDCNSPLHLLIQSSKSKDDLASHIRKKWLLHKKDFE
;
A
#
# COMPACT_ATOMS: atom_id res chain seq x y z
N MET A 1 -14.18 -2.29 -3.15
CA MET A 1 -13.79 -1.37 -4.25
C MET A 1 -14.78 -0.21 -4.33
N HIS A 2 -16.05 -0.46 -4.63
CA HIS A 2 -17.08 0.60 -4.67
C HIS A 2 -17.20 1.40 -3.36
N GLU A 3 -17.19 0.74 -2.20
CA GLU A 3 -17.21 1.43 -0.89
C GLU A 3 -15.99 2.34 -0.67
N LYS A 4 -14.81 1.90 -1.10
CA LYS A 4 -13.59 2.72 -1.02
C LYS A 4 -13.70 3.95 -1.93
N ILE A 5 -14.19 3.76 -3.16
CA ILE A 5 -14.40 4.87 -4.11
C ILE A 5 -15.39 5.89 -3.54
N ALA A 6 -16.51 5.43 -2.98
CA ALA A 6 -17.50 6.30 -2.36
C ALA A 6 -16.92 7.08 -1.16
N HIS A 7 -16.12 6.41 -0.32
CA HIS A 7 -15.41 7.05 0.80
C HIS A 7 -14.46 8.16 0.33
N TYR A 8 -13.69 7.94 -0.76
CA TYR A 8 -12.80 8.99 -1.28
C TYR A 8 -13.56 10.14 -1.94
N GLN A 9 -14.64 9.84 -2.67
CA GLN A 9 -15.49 10.87 -3.26
C GLN A 9 -16.09 11.77 -2.19
N GLN A 10 -16.60 11.18 -1.10
CA GLN A 10 -17.11 11.94 0.04
C GLN A 10 -16.02 12.83 0.65
N ARG A 11 -14.82 12.30 0.91
CA ARG A 11 -13.73 13.09 1.51
C ARG A 11 -13.19 14.19 0.62
N LEU A 12 -13.08 13.95 -0.69
CA LEU A 12 -12.73 15.01 -1.65
C LEU A 12 -13.75 16.16 -1.59
N GLN A 13 -15.03 15.84 -1.42
CA GLN A 13 -16.09 16.82 -1.27
C GLN A 13 -15.95 17.63 0.04
N GLU A 14 -15.61 16.96 1.15
CA GLU A 14 -15.38 17.60 2.45
C GLU A 14 -14.19 18.59 2.43
N ILE A 15 -13.09 18.26 1.73
CA ILE A 15 -11.94 19.17 1.55
C ILE A 15 -12.30 20.37 0.68
N GLN A 16 -13.04 20.14 -0.41
CA GLN A 16 -13.44 21.21 -1.33
C GLN A 16 -14.21 22.31 -0.58
N THR A 17 -14.97 21.91 0.44
CA THR A 17 -15.72 22.82 1.32
C THR A 17 -14.91 23.39 2.48
N ASN A 18 -13.78 22.78 2.86
CA ASN A 18 -13.02 23.14 4.05
C ASN A 18 -11.52 23.22 3.72
N ILE A 19 -11.09 24.38 3.19
CA ILE A 19 -9.69 24.71 2.86
C ILE A 19 -8.89 24.98 4.15
N ASP A 20 -8.96 24.06 5.10
CA ASP A 20 -8.09 24.07 6.27
C ASP A 20 -6.84 23.25 5.96
N THR A 21 -5.68 23.84 6.23
CA THR A 21 -4.36 23.24 6.10
C THR A 21 -4.24 21.89 6.82
N THR A 22 -4.97 21.71 7.93
CA THR A 22 -5.01 20.44 8.67
C THR A 22 -5.71 19.32 7.89
N SER A 23 -6.86 19.61 7.29
CA SER A 23 -7.63 18.66 6.46
C SER A 23 -6.84 18.25 5.22
N ASN A 24 -6.11 19.18 4.62
CA ASN A 24 -5.22 18.89 3.49
C ASN A 24 -4.09 17.94 3.88
N ASN A 25 -3.42 18.16 5.02
CA ASN A 25 -2.35 17.29 5.50
C ASN A 25 -2.84 15.87 5.81
N GLN A 26 -4.05 15.74 6.38
CA GLN A 26 -4.67 14.43 6.60
C GLN A 26 -4.89 13.70 5.27
N LEU A 27 -5.37 14.39 4.24
CA LEU A 27 -5.57 13.73 2.94
C LEU A 27 -4.28 13.34 2.25
N TYR A 28 -3.25 14.19 2.32
CA TYR A 28 -1.93 13.85 1.78
C TYR A 28 -1.37 12.60 2.46
N ASN A 29 -1.56 12.46 3.77
CA ASN A 29 -1.12 11.27 4.49
C ASN A 29 -1.87 10.02 4.05
N GLU A 30 -3.17 10.11 3.84
CA GLU A 30 -3.96 8.95 3.39
C GLU A 30 -3.65 8.53 1.97
N LEU A 31 -3.57 9.50 1.05
CA LEU A 31 -3.16 9.24 -0.32
C LEU A 31 -1.76 8.59 -0.35
N ARG A 32 -0.86 9.03 0.54
CA ARG A 32 0.46 8.44 0.71
C ARG A 32 0.37 7.00 1.22
N GLU A 33 -0.41 6.73 2.25
CA GLU A 33 -0.57 5.36 2.79
C GLU A 33 -1.21 4.42 1.77
N GLU A 34 -2.17 4.88 0.98
CA GLU A 34 -2.76 4.07 -0.08
C GLU A 34 -1.82 3.81 -1.23
N THR A 35 -1.04 4.81 -1.62
CA THR A 35 -0.01 4.63 -2.65
C THR A 35 1.02 3.61 -2.18
N LYS A 36 1.40 3.63 -0.90
CA LYS A 36 2.25 2.59 -0.30
C LYS A 36 1.58 1.23 -0.32
N ASP A 37 0.29 1.13 0.04
CA ASP A 37 -0.45 -0.14 0.05
C ASP A 37 -0.57 -0.75 -1.36
N LEU A 38 -0.87 0.09 -2.35
CA LEU A 38 -0.96 -0.30 -3.76
C LEU A 38 0.42 -0.74 -4.29
N ALA A 39 1.46 0.06 -4.07
CA ALA A 39 2.83 -0.30 -4.47
C ALA A 39 3.27 -1.61 -3.81
N ALA A 40 2.93 -1.81 -2.53
CA ALA A 40 3.23 -3.04 -1.81
C ALA A 40 2.52 -4.26 -2.40
N THR A 41 1.26 -4.10 -2.75
CA THR A 41 0.44 -5.15 -3.37
C THR A 41 0.96 -5.53 -4.76
N LEU A 42 1.29 -4.53 -5.60
CA LEU A 42 1.85 -4.76 -6.93
C LEU A 42 3.22 -5.46 -6.85
N ALA A 43 4.11 -5.00 -5.97
CA ALA A 43 5.40 -5.64 -5.76
C ALA A 43 5.26 -7.07 -5.26
N ALA A 44 4.31 -7.35 -4.36
CA ALA A 44 4.01 -8.71 -3.90
C ALA A 44 3.54 -9.62 -5.05
N GLN A 45 2.67 -9.14 -5.93
CA GLN A 45 2.23 -9.87 -7.12
C GLN A 45 3.39 -10.17 -8.08
N ILE A 46 4.27 -9.18 -8.31
CA ILE A 46 5.48 -9.37 -9.11
C ILE A 46 6.38 -10.45 -8.49
N ILE A 47 6.52 -10.47 -7.16
CA ILE A 47 7.30 -11.51 -6.47
C ILE A 47 6.63 -12.89 -6.61
N LEU A 48 5.30 -12.99 -6.52
CA LEU A 48 4.59 -14.27 -6.71
C LEU A 48 4.78 -14.84 -8.12
N GLN A 49 4.89 -13.97 -9.13
CA GLN A 49 5.09 -14.36 -10.52
C GLN A 49 6.55 -14.65 -10.89
N LYS A 50 7.50 -14.32 -10.00
CA LYS A 50 8.95 -14.47 -10.24
C LYS A 50 9.56 -15.50 -9.30
N ASP A 51 10.76 -15.96 -9.64
CA ASP A 51 11.50 -16.88 -8.81
C ASP A 51 11.91 -16.25 -7.46
N CYS A 52 12.12 -17.12 -6.46
CA CYS A 52 12.58 -16.76 -5.12
C CYS A 52 13.95 -16.06 -5.10
N ASN A 53 14.70 -16.10 -6.20
CA ASN A 53 15.99 -15.42 -6.35
C ASN A 53 15.88 -14.03 -6.98
N SER A 54 14.67 -13.53 -7.24
CA SER A 54 14.49 -12.18 -7.77
C SER A 54 15.04 -11.12 -6.79
N PRO A 55 15.62 -10.02 -7.29
CA PRO A 55 16.16 -8.95 -6.43
C PRO A 55 15.13 -8.39 -5.43
N LEU A 56 13.86 -8.36 -5.84
CA LEU A 56 12.74 -7.95 -5.00
C LEU A 56 12.47 -8.93 -3.85
N HIS A 57 12.56 -10.23 -4.12
CA HIS A 57 12.41 -11.27 -3.09
C HIS A 57 13.56 -11.19 -2.06
N LEU A 58 14.80 -11.02 -2.52
CA LEU A 58 15.95 -10.83 -1.64
C LEU A 58 15.84 -9.54 -0.81
N LEU A 59 15.37 -8.46 -1.42
CA LEU A 59 15.18 -7.16 -0.75
C LEU A 59 14.18 -7.26 0.40
N ILE A 60 13.01 -7.91 0.21
CA ILE A 60 12.03 -8.07 1.28
C ILE A 60 12.47 -9.03 2.40
N GLN A 61 13.36 -9.98 2.10
CA GLN A 61 13.97 -10.83 3.12
C GLN A 61 15.01 -10.07 3.95
N SER A 62 15.75 -9.17 3.32
CA SER A 62 16.82 -8.39 3.96
C SER A 62 16.34 -7.21 4.83
N SER A 63 15.06 -6.83 4.71
CA SER A 63 14.49 -5.73 5.51
C SER A 63 14.53 -6.06 7.01
N LYS A 64 15.07 -5.10 7.78
CA LYS A 64 15.16 -5.17 9.25
C LYS A 64 14.12 -4.29 9.95
N SER A 65 13.54 -3.32 9.25
CA SER A 65 12.54 -2.39 9.81
C SER A 65 11.14 -2.94 9.60
N LYS A 66 10.30 -2.96 10.64
CA LYS A 66 8.92 -3.46 10.56
C LYS A 66 7.98 -2.51 9.81
N ASP A 67 8.38 -1.25 9.66
CA ASP A 67 7.54 -0.16 9.17
C ASP A 67 7.98 0.38 7.81
N ASP A 68 9.05 -0.18 7.24
CA ASP A 68 9.48 0.19 5.90
C ASP A 68 8.57 -0.42 4.81
N LEU A 69 8.74 0.06 3.58
CA LEU A 69 7.97 -0.43 2.44
C LEU A 69 8.25 -1.91 2.14
N ALA A 70 9.48 -2.38 2.37
CA ALA A 70 9.87 -3.76 2.14
C ALA A 70 9.14 -4.73 3.07
N SER A 71 8.94 -4.35 4.33
CA SER A 71 8.13 -5.07 5.31
C SER A 71 6.64 -5.07 4.93
N HIS A 72 6.12 -3.95 4.41
CA HIS A 72 4.76 -3.91 3.86
C HIS A 72 4.59 -4.85 2.67
N ILE A 73 5.54 -4.86 1.72
CA ILE A 73 5.55 -5.79 0.59
C ILE A 73 5.60 -7.23 1.10
N ARG A 74 6.45 -7.55 2.08
CA ARG A 74 6.55 -8.89 2.67
C ARG A 74 5.25 -9.36 3.29
N LYS A 75 4.55 -8.49 4.04
CA LYS A 75 3.24 -8.80 4.63
C LYS A 75 2.21 -9.13 3.54
N LYS A 76 2.13 -8.31 2.48
CA LYS A 76 1.24 -8.55 1.34
C LYS A 76 1.59 -9.84 0.61
N TRP A 77 2.88 -10.10 0.38
CA TRP A 77 3.35 -11.33 -0.24
C TRP A 77 2.96 -12.59 0.56
N LEU A 78 3.17 -12.58 1.89
CA LEU A 78 2.76 -13.70 2.75
C LEU A 78 1.24 -13.89 2.79
N LEU A 79 0.47 -12.80 2.79
CA LEU A 79 -1.00 -12.86 2.75
C LEU A 79 -1.47 -13.51 1.45
N HIS A 80 -1.01 -13.02 0.31
CA HIS A 80 -1.41 -13.55 -1.00
C HIS A 80 -0.85 -14.95 -1.27
N LYS A 81 0.33 -15.30 -0.75
CA LYS A 81 0.87 -16.66 -0.89
C LYS A 81 -0.06 -17.72 -0.25
N LYS A 82 -0.69 -17.39 0.88
CA LYS A 82 -1.65 -18.30 1.55
C LYS A 82 -2.89 -18.58 0.71
N ASP A 83 -3.24 -17.69 -0.22
CA ASP A 83 -4.40 -17.89 -1.11
C ASP A 83 -4.10 -18.86 -2.26
N PHE A 84 -2.83 -19.27 -2.44
CA PHE A 84 -2.36 -20.16 -3.51
C PHE A 84 -1.84 -21.52 -3.02
N GLU A 85 -1.93 -21.84 -1.72
CA GLU A 85 -1.61 -23.15 -1.11
C GLU A 85 -2.90 -23.89 -0.71
#